data_AF-A0A2A5VRL5-F1
#
_entry.id   AF-A0A2A5VRL5-F1
#
_cell.length_a   1.000
_cell.length_b   1.000
_cell.length_c   1.000
_cell.angle_alpha   90.00
_cell.angle_beta   90.00
_cell.angle_gamma   90.00
#
_symmetry.space_group_name_H-M   'P 1'
#
loop_
_entity.id
_entity.type
_entity.pdbx_description
1 polymer ?
#
loop_
_entity_poly.entity_id
_entity_poly.type
_entity_poly.pdbx_seq_one_letter_code
_entity_poly.pdbx_strand_id
1 'polypeptide(L)'
;DQDNIPDSTDLDDDGDGILDIYDNICVAGTNCHLQPDQAFIRQFDISVNGNSIVAIETIHLDAEQSSLLRILSATALNNNHRVDNDEFAQMQYSICSEYDENEIITRWANYLQIEGQSFFPTSVQCSIESEDLYGTMNSDRGTRISVSWFIEGSIQTAVKAPYNISIQSGMPTPSASIAQNVHTFPIHVQIEDVSGTRVDYEVWNRRDADLNLLVNIPEVEEPSNVESAIDLLISYWYVVTFITIFAISIIWMGFSRYQNTVDFSEMEADESIDRLPDEEWEQMVDDVAAWDEEMEVGVKQKKRPTPPAAVARDLRKKPKPPRAVQKDIEKKNYESEESVPKSKRTRKTRESTSGESDDSVGFTHLIDSKIKTQPKKPEVDDDMTDAIAFITSKQPDSNSKKRRPVRRKKSKND
;
A
#
# COMPACT_ATOMS: atom_id res chain seq x y z
N ASP A 1 -9.49 -18.25 -14.58
CA ASP A 1 -8.48 -17.87 -15.61
C ASP A 1 -9.02 -17.06 -16.84
N GLN A 2 -10.23 -17.30 -17.36
CA GLN A 2 -10.83 -16.81 -18.63
C GLN A 2 -10.57 -17.66 -19.91
N ASP A 3 -10.36 -18.97 -19.77
CA ASP A 3 -10.34 -19.93 -20.89
C ASP A 3 -11.73 -20.34 -21.44
N ASN A 4 -12.81 -19.95 -20.74
CA ASN A 4 -14.23 -20.28 -20.96
C ASN A 4 -14.76 -21.58 -20.30
N ILE A 5 -14.00 -22.20 -19.40
CA ILE A 5 -14.51 -23.16 -18.41
C ILE A 5 -15.25 -22.38 -17.30
N PRO A 6 -16.39 -22.87 -16.79
CA PRO A 6 -17.05 -22.29 -15.61
C PRO A 6 -16.38 -22.73 -14.31
N ASP A 7 -16.23 -21.80 -13.37
CA ASP A 7 -15.60 -21.96 -12.06
C ASP A 7 -16.10 -23.23 -11.29
N SER A 8 -17.38 -23.56 -11.44
CA SER A 8 -17.99 -24.76 -10.83
C SER A 8 -17.48 -26.13 -11.34
N THR A 9 -16.65 -26.11 -12.38
CA THR A 9 -16.14 -27.27 -13.13
C THR A 9 -14.67 -27.16 -13.51
N ASP A 10 -14.08 -25.98 -13.31
CA ASP A 10 -12.64 -25.82 -13.34
C ASP A 10 -12.01 -26.50 -12.12
N LEU A 11 -10.68 -26.62 -12.14
CA LEU A 11 -9.87 -27.04 -11.00
C LEU A 11 -8.75 -26.04 -10.69
N ASP A 12 -8.63 -24.98 -11.50
CA ASP A 12 -7.71 -23.84 -11.39
C ASP A 12 -8.50 -22.57 -11.77
N ASP A 13 -9.30 -22.07 -10.82
CA ASP A 13 -10.25 -20.99 -11.05
C ASP A 13 -9.58 -19.64 -11.41
N ASP A 14 -8.28 -19.45 -11.10
CA ASP A 14 -7.57 -18.20 -11.32
C ASP A 14 -6.52 -18.22 -12.44
N GLY A 15 -5.94 -19.38 -12.80
CA GLY A 15 -5.11 -19.57 -13.98
C GLY A 15 -3.60 -19.47 -13.75
N ASP A 16 -3.12 -19.73 -12.52
CA ASP A 16 -1.70 -19.77 -12.18
C ASP A 16 -1.07 -21.18 -12.32
N GLY A 17 -1.86 -22.18 -12.72
CA GLY A 17 -1.45 -23.58 -12.84
C GLY A 17 -1.44 -24.33 -11.52
N ILE A 18 -1.98 -23.79 -10.42
CA ILE A 18 -2.13 -24.42 -9.11
C ILE A 18 -3.59 -24.82 -8.91
N LEU A 19 -3.84 -26.10 -8.59
CA LEU A 19 -5.19 -26.56 -8.35
C LEU A 19 -5.79 -25.92 -7.08
N ASP A 20 -7.08 -25.54 -7.11
CA ASP A 20 -7.80 -24.85 -6.00
C ASP A 20 -7.67 -25.56 -4.64
N ILE A 21 -7.49 -26.88 -4.65
CA ILE A 21 -7.32 -27.71 -3.45
C ILE A 21 -5.98 -27.45 -2.73
N TYR A 22 -4.98 -26.97 -3.47
CA TYR A 22 -3.67 -26.62 -2.97
C TYR A 22 -3.53 -25.12 -2.71
N ASP A 23 -4.29 -24.27 -3.40
CA ASP A 23 -4.31 -22.86 -3.09
C ASP A 23 -5.19 -22.52 -1.86
N ASN A 24 -4.49 -22.30 -0.75
CA ASN A 24 -5.06 -21.96 0.54
C ASN A 24 -4.30 -20.83 1.25
N ILE A 25 -3.35 -20.16 0.58
CA ILE A 25 -2.49 -19.10 1.15
C ILE A 25 -2.41 -17.94 0.17
N CYS A 26 -3.27 -16.95 0.37
CA CYS A 26 -3.35 -15.74 -0.43
C CYS A 26 -3.36 -14.48 0.44
N VAL A 27 -3.02 -13.32 -0.14
CA VAL A 27 -2.92 -12.04 0.59
C VAL A 27 -4.25 -11.60 1.20
N ALA A 28 -5.39 -11.89 0.56
CA ALA A 28 -6.71 -11.56 1.13
C ALA A 28 -7.14 -12.53 2.25
N GLY A 29 -6.52 -13.71 2.38
CA GLY A 29 -6.84 -14.73 3.38
C GLY A 29 -8.19 -15.44 3.21
N THR A 30 -8.94 -15.15 2.14
CA THR A 30 -10.22 -15.81 1.81
C THR A 30 -10.40 -15.86 0.30
N ASN A 31 -11.01 -16.94 -0.21
CA ASN A 31 -11.20 -17.22 -1.65
C ASN A 31 -9.86 -17.17 -2.40
N CYS A 32 -8.87 -17.93 -1.92
CA CYS A 32 -7.54 -17.91 -2.50
C CYS A 32 -7.58 -18.33 -3.97
N HIS A 33 -8.27 -19.42 -4.33
CA HIS A 33 -8.54 -19.89 -5.71
C HIS A 33 -9.07 -18.85 -6.73
N LEU A 34 -9.31 -17.60 -6.33
CA LEU A 34 -9.65 -16.47 -7.20
C LEU A 34 -8.54 -15.39 -7.22
N GLN A 35 -7.32 -15.71 -6.74
CA GLN A 35 -6.22 -14.80 -6.42
C GLN A 35 -4.89 -15.39 -6.93
N PRO A 36 -4.60 -15.24 -8.23
CA PRO A 36 -3.50 -15.96 -8.86
C PRO A 36 -2.14 -15.63 -8.25
N ASP A 37 -1.25 -16.62 -8.13
CA ASP A 37 0.15 -16.39 -7.80
C ASP A 37 0.85 -15.68 -8.96
N GLN A 38 1.35 -14.47 -8.66
CA GLN A 38 2.06 -13.60 -9.60
C GLN A 38 3.34 -14.26 -10.15
N ALA A 39 3.89 -15.24 -9.42
CA ALA A 39 5.09 -15.98 -9.82
C ALA A 39 4.83 -17.13 -10.82
N PHE A 40 3.58 -17.52 -11.06
CA PHE A 40 3.24 -18.63 -11.96
C PHE A 40 2.26 -18.27 -13.09
N ILE A 41 1.55 -17.15 -13.00
CA ILE A 41 0.85 -16.60 -14.17
C ILE A 41 1.81 -16.12 -15.25
N ARG A 42 1.30 -15.97 -16.47
CA ARG A 42 2.04 -15.47 -17.63
C ARG A 42 2.60 -14.06 -17.37
N GLN A 43 3.88 -13.84 -17.66
CA GLN A 43 4.59 -12.59 -17.37
C GLN A 43 5.04 -11.90 -18.66
N PHE A 44 4.90 -10.57 -18.71
CA PHE A 44 5.47 -9.71 -19.76
C PHE A 44 6.43 -8.69 -19.14
N ASP A 45 7.73 -8.88 -19.33
CA ASP A 45 8.76 -7.91 -18.97
C ASP A 45 9.12 -7.05 -20.19
N ILE A 46 8.78 -5.76 -20.17
CA ILE A 46 9.05 -4.84 -21.29
C ILE A 46 10.09 -3.82 -20.85
N SER A 47 11.33 -4.01 -21.33
CA SER A 47 12.41 -3.05 -21.13
C SER A 47 12.49 -2.05 -22.29
N VAL A 48 12.56 -0.75 -21.98
CA VAL A 48 12.59 0.33 -22.96
C VAL A 48 13.86 1.16 -22.81
N ASN A 49 14.62 1.27 -23.91
CA ASN A 49 15.84 2.05 -24.01
C ASN A 49 15.74 3.03 -25.19
N GLY A 50 14.95 4.09 -24.98
CA GLY A 50 14.72 5.15 -25.95
C GLY A 50 14.00 4.69 -27.21
N ASN A 51 14.74 4.12 -28.16
CA ASN A 51 14.19 3.56 -29.41
C ASN A 51 14.33 2.03 -29.50
N SER A 52 15.14 1.41 -28.65
CA SER A 52 15.32 -0.03 -28.55
C SER A 52 14.39 -0.58 -27.48
N ILE A 53 13.72 -1.69 -27.75
CA ILE A 53 12.80 -2.34 -26.82
C ILE A 53 13.14 -3.82 -26.81
N VAL A 54 13.21 -4.42 -25.62
CA VAL A 54 13.25 -5.87 -25.45
C VAL A 54 12.07 -6.25 -24.59
N ALA A 55 11.16 -7.03 -25.18
CA ALA A 55 10.05 -7.65 -24.47
C ALA A 55 10.39 -9.12 -24.21
N ILE A 56 10.17 -9.58 -22.98
CA ILE A 56 10.28 -10.98 -22.60
C ILE A 56 8.88 -11.46 -22.26
N GLU A 57 8.47 -12.56 -22.88
CA GLU A 57 7.21 -13.25 -22.58
C GLU A 57 7.53 -14.56 -21.91
N THR A 58 7.14 -14.72 -20.65
CA THR A 58 7.34 -15.94 -19.87
C THR A 58 6.00 -16.62 -19.60
N ILE A 59 5.96 -17.93 -19.78
CA ILE A 59 4.86 -18.81 -19.34
C ILE A 59 5.40 -19.85 -18.39
N HIS A 60 4.56 -20.35 -17.49
CA HIS A 60 4.89 -21.44 -16.58
C HIS A 60 4.00 -22.65 -16.90
N LEU A 61 4.57 -23.85 -16.91
CA LEU A 61 3.83 -25.08 -17.11
C LEU A 61 3.29 -25.62 -15.78
N ASP A 62 2.13 -26.29 -15.82
CA ASP A 62 1.50 -26.89 -14.65
C ASP A 62 2.45 -27.86 -13.91
N ALA A 63 2.16 -28.15 -12.64
CA ALA A 63 2.94 -29.13 -11.87
C ALA A 63 2.96 -30.52 -12.53
N GLU A 64 1.81 -30.95 -13.09
CA GLU A 64 1.72 -32.22 -13.82
C GLU A 64 2.54 -32.18 -15.11
N GLN A 65 2.32 -31.19 -15.98
CA GLN A 65 3.06 -30.99 -17.24
C GLN A 65 4.57 -30.93 -17.00
N SER A 66 5.02 -30.12 -16.03
CA SER A 66 6.40 -29.98 -15.61
C SER A 66 7.00 -31.31 -15.14
N SER A 67 6.27 -32.07 -14.31
CA SER A 67 6.74 -33.37 -13.82
C SER A 67 6.87 -34.41 -14.94
N LEU A 68 5.94 -34.43 -15.90
CA LEU A 68 5.98 -35.31 -17.06
C LEU A 68 7.17 -34.97 -17.97
N LEU A 69 7.44 -33.69 -18.22
CA LEU A 69 8.60 -33.23 -18.98
C LEU A 69 9.93 -33.57 -18.30
N ARG A 70 10.02 -33.49 -16.96
CA ARG A 70 11.19 -33.97 -16.21
C ARG A 70 11.41 -35.47 -16.35
N ILE A 71 10.36 -36.27 -16.26
CA ILE A 71 10.43 -37.73 -16.46
C ILE A 71 10.88 -38.05 -17.89
N LEU A 72 10.35 -37.38 -18.90
CA LEU A 72 10.77 -37.54 -20.30
C LEU A 72 12.23 -37.12 -20.51
N SER A 73 12.64 -35.98 -19.96
CA SER A 73 14.01 -35.46 -20.09
C SER A 73 15.04 -36.38 -19.42
N ALA A 74 14.83 -36.75 -18.15
CA ALA A 74 15.72 -37.61 -17.35
C ALA A 74 15.70 -39.10 -17.77
N THR A 75 15.01 -39.44 -18.87
CA THR A 75 15.06 -40.77 -19.48
C THR A 75 15.37 -40.73 -20.97
N ALA A 76 15.67 -39.55 -21.53
CA ALA A 76 15.88 -39.34 -22.96
C ALA A 76 17.21 -39.90 -23.46
N LEU A 77 18.31 -39.70 -22.71
CA LEU A 77 19.65 -40.16 -23.07
C LEU A 77 20.16 -41.24 -22.12
N ASN A 78 20.06 -40.98 -20.81
CA ASN A 78 20.49 -41.89 -19.77
C ASN A 78 19.28 -42.29 -18.92
N ASN A 79 19.24 -43.52 -18.43
CA ASN A 79 18.25 -43.91 -17.42
C ASN A 79 18.77 -43.49 -16.03
N ASN A 80 18.78 -42.19 -15.78
CA ASN A 80 19.09 -41.56 -14.51
C ASN A 80 17.77 -41.18 -13.79
N HIS A 81 17.85 -40.43 -12.70
CA HIS A 81 16.66 -39.85 -12.04
C HIS A 81 16.73 -38.32 -11.98
N ARG A 82 17.58 -37.70 -12.79
CA ARG A 82 17.95 -36.29 -12.73
C ARG A 82 18.37 -35.81 -14.11
N VAL A 83 17.74 -34.75 -14.61
CA VAL A 83 18.04 -34.20 -15.95
C VAL A 83 19.50 -33.74 -16.04
N ASP A 84 20.28 -34.38 -16.91
CA ASP A 84 21.65 -33.99 -17.23
C ASP A 84 21.69 -32.82 -18.24
N ASN A 85 22.85 -32.18 -18.42
CA ASN A 85 22.98 -31.00 -19.29
C ASN A 85 22.63 -31.28 -20.76
N ASP A 86 23.01 -32.45 -21.29
CA ASP A 86 22.71 -32.83 -22.68
C ASP A 86 21.21 -33.15 -22.85
N GLU A 87 20.55 -33.64 -21.81
CA GLU A 87 19.10 -33.91 -21.78
C GLU A 87 18.30 -32.60 -21.71
N PHE A 88 18.74 -31.66 -20.86
CA PHE A 88 18.21 -30.30 -20.80
C PHE A 88 18.33 -29.60 -22.17
N ALA A 89 19.52 -29.61 -22.79
CA ALA A 89 19.76 -28.96 -24.07
C ALA A 89 18.89 -29.55 -25.21
N GLN A 90 18.64 -30.87 -25.19
CA GLN A 90 17.74 -31.51 -26.16
C GLN A 90 16.27 -31.17 -25.91
N MET A 91 15.83 -31.10 -24.65
CA MET A 91 14.46 -30.71 -24.31
C MET A 91 14.20 -29.24 -24.67
N GLN A 92 15.14 -28.34 -24.34
CA GLN A 92 15.09 -26.93 -24.75
C GLN A 92 15.04 -26.81 -26.27
N TYR A 93 15.89 -27.54 -27.01
CA TYR A 93 15.83 -27.54 -28.47
C TYR A 93 14.48 -28.03 -29.00
N SER A 94 13.91 -29.09 -28.42
CA SER A 94 12.59 -29.60 -28.83
C SER A 94 11.52 -28.52 -28.67
N ILE A 95 11.34 -28.01 -27.45
CA ILE A 95 10.30 -27.01 -27.12
C ILE A 95 10.48 -25.72 -27.93
N CYS A 96 11.73 -25.24 -28.06
CA CYS A 96 12.05 -24.04 -28.82
C CYS A 96 12.16 -24.26 -30.35
N SER A 97 11.83 -25.44 -30.87
CA SER A 97 11.80 -25.71 -32.32
C SER A 97 10.40 -25.70 -32.93
N GLU A 98 9.34 -25.67 -32.11
CA GLU A 98 7.95 -25.86 -32.57
C GLU A 98 7.24 -24.56 -32.99
N TYR A 99 7.64 -23.40 -32.46
CA TYR A 99 6.94 -22.12 -32.71
C TYR A 99 7.31 -21.46 -34.06
N ASP A 100 6.37 -20.71 -34.64
CA ASP A 100 6.66 -19.83 -35.80
C ASP A 100 7.17 -18.46 -35.34
N GLU A 101 8.44 -18.17 -35.64
CA GLU A 101 9.09 -16.88 -35.37
C GLU A 101 8.29 -15.71 -35.96
N ASN A 102 7.74 -15.87 -37.17
CA ASN A 102 7.00 -14.82 -37.87
C ASN A 102 5.66 -14.52 -37.20
N GLU A 103 5.04 -15.53 -36.58
CA GLU A 103 3.81 -15.35 -35.82
C GLU A 103 4.09 -14.51 -34.57
N ILE A 104 5.15 -14.82 -33.81
CA ILE A 104 5.53 -14.07 -32.61
C ILE A 104 5.89 -12.62 -32.96
N ILE A 105 6.71 -12.41 -33.99
CA ILE A 105 7.07 -11.09 -34.53
C ILE A 105 5.80 -10.31 -34.90
N THR A 106 4.90 -10.91 -35.70
CA THR A 106 3.67 -10.25 -36.16
C THR A 106 2.71 -9.95 -35.01
N ARG A 107 2.61 -10.85 -34.02
CA ARG A 107 1.79 -10.68 -32.81
C ARG A 107 2.28 -9.50 -31.98
N TRP A 108 3.55 -9.47 -31.63
CA TRP A 108 4.14 -8.37 -30.84
C TRP A 108 4.07 -7.03 -31.59
N ALA A 109 4.28 -7.01 -32.91
CA ALA A 109 4.17 -5.80 -33.73
C ALA A 109 2.76 -5.19 -33.77
N ASN A 110 1.72 -6.04 -33.73
CA ASN A 110 0.32 -5.60 -33.81
C ASN A 110 -0.23 -5.14 -32.46
N TYR A 111 0.13 -5.83 -31.36
CA TYR A 111 -0.49 -5.61 -30.06
C TYR A 111 0.30 -4.68 -29.12
N LEU A 112 1.63 -4.57 -29.25
CA LEU A 112 2.41 -3.61 -28.46
C LEU A 112 2.52 -2.27 -29.20
N GLN A 113 2.09 -1.19 -28.54
CA GLN A 113 2.28 0.18 -29.00
C GLN A 113 2.85 1.06 -27.89
N ILE A 114 3.84 1.89 -28.22
CA ILE A 114 4.47 2.84 -27.30
C ILE A 114 4.27 4.26 -27.85
N GLU A 115 3.57 5.09 -27.08
CA GLU A 115 3.15 6.44 -27.45
C GLU A 115 2.46 6.52 -28.83
N GLY A 116 1.62 5.53 -29.12
CA GLY A 116 0.91 5.40 -30.40
C GLY A 116 1.77 4.94 -31.59
N GLN A 117 3.04 4.59 -31.36
CA GLN A 117 3.91 3.96 -32.35
C GLN A 117 3.83 2.43 -32.22
N SER A 118 3.65 1.71 -33.33
CA SER A 118 3.79 0.26 -33.38
C SER A 118 5.22 -0.17 -33.06
N PHE A 119 5.35 -1.28 -32.34
CA PHE A 119 6.62 -1.97 -32.15
C PHE A 119 7.06 -2.68 -33.45
N PHE A 120 8.35 -2.63 -33.76
CA PHE A 120 8.98 -3.32 -34.88
C PHE A 120 9.99 -4.36 -34.33
N PRO A 121 9.52 -5.57 -33.97
CA PRO A 121 10.38 -6.68 -33.58
C PRO A 121 11.29 -7.13 -34.73
N THR A 122 12.53 -7.47 -34.40
CA THR A 122 13.59 -7.86 -35.35
C THR A 122 14.03 -9.31 -35.20
N SER A 123 13.93 -9.86 -34.00
CA SER A 123 14.46 -11.17 -33.61
C SER A 123 13.63 -11.74 -32.47
N VAL A 124 13.41 -13.05 -32.50
CA VAL A 124 12.84 -13.81 -31.38
C VAL A 124 13.80 -14.93 -31.01
N GLN A 125 14.06 -15.11 -29.71
CA GLN A 125 14.80 -16.26 -29.18
C GLN A 125 13.95 -16.93 -28.10
N CYS A 126 13.93 -18.26 -28.07
CA CYS A 126 13.24 -19.03 -27.04
C CYS A 126 14.27 -19.66 -26.10
N SER A 127 13.98 -19.63 -24.79
CA SER A 127 14.73 -20.36 -23.78
C SER A 127 13.79 -21.04 -22.78
N ILE A 128 14.38 -21.94 -22.00
CA ILE A 128 13.79 -22.51 -20.79
C ILE A 128 14.71 -22.09 -19.65
N GLU A 129 14.15 -21.65 -18.51
CA GLU A 129 15.01 -21.34 -17.38
C GLU A 129 15.76 -22.60 -16.91
N SER A 130 17.06 -22.45 -16.75
CA SER A 130 17.96 -23.55 -16.45
C SER A 130 17.67 -24.17 -15.08
N GLU A 131 17.33 -23.35 -14.08
CA GLU A 131 17.09 -23.80 -12.70
C GLU A 131 15.84 -24.70 -12.58
N ASP A 132 14.86 -24.53 -13.48
CA ASP A 132 13.57 -25.23 -13.46
C ASP A 132 13.61 -26.67 -13.97
N LEU A 133 14.63 -27.00 -14.78
CA LEU A 133 14.73 -28.29 -15.47
C LEU A 133 16.11 -28.93 -15.29
N TYR A 134 17.21 -28.22 -15.52
CA TYR A 134 18.55 -28.80 -15.41
C TYR A 134 18.86 -29.20 -13.96
N GLY A 135 19.25 -30.46 -13.76
CA GLY A 135 19.61 -30.98 -12.45
C GLY A 135 18.43 -31.24 -11.50
N THR A 136 17.19 -30.99 -11.92
CA THR A 136 15.97 -31.38 -11.18
C THR A 136 15.79 -32.89 -11.18
N MET A 137 15.11 -33.43 -10.17
CA MET A 137 14.80 -34.87 -10.08
C MET A 137 13.50 -35.19 -10.81
N ASN A 138 13.42 -36.39 -11.39
CA ASN A 138 12.19 -36.88 -12.05
C ASN A 138 11.00 -37.10 -11.08
N SER A 139 11.25 -37.10 -9.77
CA SER A 139 10.22 -37.15 -8.73
C SER A 139 9.77 -35.76 -8.24
N ASP A 140 10.37 -34.68 -8.75
CA ASP A 140 10.00 -33.32 -8.36
C ASP A 140 8.70 -32.86 -9.05
N ARG A 141 7.77 -32.40 -8.22
CA ARG A 141 6.44 -31.90 -8.57
C ARG A 141 6.20 -30.47 -8.09
N GLY A 142 7.14 -29.88 -7.36
CA GLY A 142 7.00 -28.53 -6.82
C GLY A 142 7.49 -27.46 -7.80
N THR A 143 8.66 -27.67 -8.39
CA THR A 143 9.21 -26.76 -9.41
C THR A 143 8.33 -26.74 -10.66
N ARG A 144 8.10 -25.57 -11.23
CA ARG A 144 7.43 -25.40 -12.55
C ARG A 144 8.50 -25.20 -13.62
N ILE A 145 8.21 -25.55 -14.87
CA ILE A 145 9.10 -25.22 -15.99
C ILE A 145 8.62 -23.91 -16.60
N SER A 146 9.45 -22.88 -16.55
CA SER A 146 9.22 -21.64 -17.29
C SER A 146 9.80 -21.71 -18.71
N VAL A 147 9.05 -21.20 -19.67
CA VAL A 147 9.46 -21.06 -21.08
C VAL A 147 9.35 -19.58 -21.42
N SER A 148 10.43 -19.00 -21.93
CA SER A 148 10.50 -17.57 -22.22
C SER A 148 10.86 -17.29 -23.68
N TRP A 149 10.19 -16.30 -24.26
CA TRP A 149 10.54 -15.71 -25.56
C TRP A 149 11.12 -14.32 -25.34
N PHE A 150 12.35 -14.11 -25.80
CA PHE A 150 13.03 -12.82 -25.86
C PHE A 150 12.77 -12.22 -27.24
N ILE A 151 11.99 -11.14 -27.28
CA ILE A 151 11.66 -10.39 -28.49
C ILE A 151 12.40 -9.06 -28.47
N GLU A 152 13.43 -8.93 -29.30
CA GLU A 152 14.15 -7.68 -29.49
C GLU A 152 13.53 -6.88 -30.64
N GLY A 153 13.53 -5.55 -30.54
CA GLY A 153 13.08 -4.70 -31.63
C GLY A 153 13.23 -3.21 -31.35
N SER A 154 12.50 -2.41 -32.13
CA SER A 154 12.56 -0.95 -32.03
C SER A 154 11.23 -0.25 -32.35
N ILE A 155 11.12 1.02 -32.00
CA ILE A 155 10.07 1.94 -32.48
C ILE A 155 10.66 2.91 -33.52
N GLN A 156 9.85 3.81 -34.10
CA GLN A 156 10.33 4.73 -35.14
C GLN A 156 11.03 5.97 -34.57
N THR A 157 10.57 6.45 -33.43
CA THR A 157 11.11 7.63 -32.75
C THR A 157 11.30 7.35 -31.26
N ALA A 158 12.48 7.71 -30.76
CA ALA A 158 12.90 7.42 -29.40
C ALA A 158 12.01 8.15 -28.38
N VAL A 159 11.39 7.40 -27.48
CA VAL A 159 10.62 7.95 -26.36
C VAL A 159 11.53 8.32 -25.19
N LYS A 160 11.01 9.16 -24.30
CA LYS A 160 11.60 9.50 -23.00
C LYS A 160 10.46 9.71 -22.03
N ALA A 161 10.59 9.24 -20.79
CA ALA A 161 9.56 9.44 -19.78
C ALA A 161 9.18 10.93 -19.63
N PRO A 162 7.89 11.28 -19.46
CA PRO A 162 6.76 10.35 -19.36
C PRO A 162 6.17 9.95 -20.73
N TYR A 163 5.76 8.69 -20.89
CA TYR A 163 5.07 8.17 -22.08
C TYR A 163 4.03 7.10 -21.71
N ASN A 164 3.15 6.74 -22.65
CA ASN A 164 2.14 5.69 -22.46
C ASN A 164 2.52 4.43 -23.25
N ILE A 165 2.51 3.28 -22.60
CA ILE A 165 2.54 1.96 -23.26
C ILE A 165 1.12 1.42 -23.30
N SER A 166 0.70 0.90 -24.45
CA SER A 166 -0.57 0.17 -24.56
C SER A 166 -0.34 -1.22 -25.15
N ILE A 167 -0.90 -2.24 -24.47
CA ILE A 167 -0.97 -3.62 -24.97
C ILE A 167 -2.42 -3.91 -25.33
N GLN A 168 -2.67 -4.18 -26.61
CA GLN A 168 -4.02 -4.23 -27.17
C GLN A 168 -4.56 -5.66 -27.28
N SER A 169 -5.89 -5.79 -27.21
CA SER A 169 -6.66 -7.02 -27.44
C SER A 169 -6.22 -8.26 -26.66
N GLY A 170 -5.56 -8.08 -25.51
CA GLY A 170 -5.22 -9.15 -24.59
C GLY A 170 -4.24 -10.21 -25.11
N MET A 171 -3.36 -9.83 -26.04
CA MET A 171 -2.30 -10.64 -26.69
C MET A 171 -2.41 -12.19 -26.51
N PRO A 172 -2.91 -12.94 -27.52
CA PRO A 172 -3.05 -14.39 -27.43
C PRO A 172 -1.70 -15.12 -27.26
N THR A 173 -1.74 -16.39 -26.84
CA THR A 173 -0.55 -17.25 -26.85
C THR A 173 -0.16 -17.66 -28.28
N PRO A 174 1.13 -17.92 -28.57
CA PRO A 174 1.59 -18.31 -29.90
C PRO A 174 1.09 -19.71 -30.30
N SER A 175 0.64 -19.86 -31.54
CA SER A 175 0.11 -21.11 -32.05
C SER A 175 1.19 -22.17 -32.28
N ALA A 176 0.77 -23.45 -32.35
CA ALA A 176 1.63 -24.60 -32.59
C ALA A 176 2.84 -24.71 -31.64
N SER A 177 2.70 -24.22 -30.41
CA SER A 177 3.75 -24.21 -29.39
C SER A 177 3.23 -24.73 -28.05
N ILE A 178 4.15 -25.01 -27.13
CA ILE A 178 3.80 -25.41 -25.76
C ILE A 178 2.92 -24.39 -25.01
N ALA A 179 2.92 -23.12 -25.43
CA ALA A 179 2.06 -22.07 -24.91
C ALA A 179 0.56 -22.30 -25.12
N GLN A 180 0.17 -23.25 -25.96
CA GLN A 180 -1.24 -23.64 -26.13
C GLN A 180 -1.75 -24.52 -24.98
N ASN A 181 -0.87 -25.07 -24.14
CA ASN A 181 -1.23 -25.90 -22.98
C ASN A 181 -1.26 -25.11 -21.66
N VAL A 182 -1.13 -23.77 -21.70
CA VAL A 182 -1.08 -22.90 -20.53
C VAL A 182 -2.18 -21.86 -20.61
N HIS A 183 -2.71 -21.45 -19.46
CA HIS A 183 -3.69 -20.39 -19.32
C HIS A 183 -3.17 -19.10 -19.98
N THR A 184 -4.00 -18.47 -20.82
CA THR A 184 -3.62 -17.24 -21.56
C THR A 184 -3.67 -15.99 -20.67
N PHE A 185 -4.48 -16.08 -19.60
CA PHE A 185 -4.77 -15.05 -18.61
C PHE A 185 -4.87 -15.71 -17.23
N PRO A 186 -4.62 -14.96 -16.15
CA PRO A 186 -4.21 -13.54 -16.12
C PRO A 186 -2.76 -13.33 -16.53
N ILE A 187 -2.36 -12.06 -16.67
CA ILE A 187 -1.03 -11.66 -17.12
C ILE A 187 -0.45 -10.66 -16.13
N HIS A 188 0.76 -10.92 -15.62
CA HIS A 188 1.59 -9.96 -14.90
C HIS A 188 2.38 -9.11 -15.90
N VAL A 189 2.40 -7.79 -15.73
CA VAL A 189 3.09 -6.87 -16.67
C VAL A 189 4.03 -5.96 -15.91
N GLN A 190 5.32 -6.12 -16.18
CA GLN A 190 6.41 -5.32 -15.64
C GLN A 190 7.04 -4.50 -16.77
N ILE A 191 7.23 -3.20 -16.55
CA ILE A 191 7.82 -2.28 -17.52
C ILE A 191 8.99 -1.57 -16.86
N GLU A 192 10.16 -1.59 -17.50
CA GLU A 192 11.37 -0.92 -17.01
C GLU A 192 11.94 0.03 -18.08
N ASP A 193 12.05 1.31 -17.74
CA ASP A 193 12.66 2.33 -18.60
C ASP A 193 14.10 2.63 -18.14
N VAL A 194 15.01 2.93 -19.07
CA VAL A 194 16.41 3.29 -18.75
C VAL A 194 16.57 4.55 -17.90
N SER A 195 15.49 5.30 -17.66
CA SER A 195 15.45 6.36 -16.63
C SER A 195 15.52 5.83 -15.19
N GLY A 196 15.27 4.53 -14.97
CA GLY A 196 15.07 3.93 -13.66
C GLY A 196 13.59 3.84 -13.24
N THR A 197 12.64 4.23 -14.11
CA THR A 197 11.22 3.99 -13.84
C THR A 197 10.89 2.52 -14.02
N ARG A 198 10.33 1.92 -12.97
CA ARG A 198 9.60 0.66 -13.03
C ARG A 198 8.10 0.93 -12.89
N VAL A 199 7.29 0.39 -13.80
CA VAL A 199 5.84 0.29 -13.66
C VAL A 199 5.49 -1.18 -13.54
N ASP A 200 4.74 -1.52 -12.50
CA ASP A 200 4.36 -2.88 -12.17
C ASP A 200 2.83 -2.97 -12.17
N TYR A 201 2.27 -3.95 -12.88
CA TYR A 201 0.84 -4.18 -12.97
C TYR A 201 0.55 -5.65 -12.71
N GLU A 202 0.18 -5.93 -11.46
CA GLU A 202 -0.03 -7.25 -10.87
C GLU A 202 -0.91 -8.16 -11.77
N VAL A 203 -2.21 -7.89 -11.87
CA VAL A 203 -3.15 -8.81 -12.54
C VAL A 203 -3.91 -8.15 -13.68
N TRP A 204 -3.44 -8.35 -14.91
CA TRP A 204 -4.21 -8.01 -16.11
C TRP A 204 -5.17 -9.14 -16.50
N ASN A 205 -6.44 -8.76 -16.67
CA ASN A 205 -7.56 -9.64 -16.98
C ASN A 205 -8.17 -9.31 -18.34
N ARG A 206 -8.54 -10.33 -19.12
CA ARG A 206 -9.09 -10.21 -20.48
C ARG A 206 -10.36 -9.35 -20.60
N ARG A 207 -11.11 -9.18 -19.49
CA ARG A 207 -12.28 -8.28 -19.42
C ARG A 207 -11.96 -6.86 -19.88
N ASP A 208 -10.78 -6.35 -19.54
CA ASP A 208 -10.25 -5.07 -20.01
C ASP A 208 -9.21 -5.36 -21.11
N ALA A 209 -9.70 -5.58 -22.32
CA ALA A 209 -8.90 -6.11 -23.44
C ALA A 209 -7.70 -5.23 -23.86
N ASP A 210 -7.69 -3.93 -23.53
CA ASP A 210 -6.59 -3.02 -23.81
C ASP A 210 -6.00 -2.46 -22.50
N LEU A 211 -4.77 -2.87 -22.17
CA LEU A 211 -4.02 -2.33 -21.04
C LEU A 211 -3.32 -1.04 -21.46
N ASN A 212 -3.40 0.01 -20.65
CA ASN A 212 -2.72 1.29 -20.87
C ASN A 212 -1.96 1.69 -19.60
N LEU A 213 -0.63 1.79 -19.67
CA LEU A 213 0.26 2.07 -18.56
C LEU A 213 1.09 3.33 -18.82
N LEU A 214 0.98 4.30 -17.91
CA LEU A 214 1.73 5.54 -17.94
C LEU A 214 3.10 5.35 -17.27
N VAL A 215 4.17 5.31 -18.05
CA VAL A 215 5.54 5.36 -17.56
C VAL A 215 5.85 6.82 -17.19
N ASN A 216 5.97 7.10 -15.90
CA ASN A 216 6.35 8.44 -15.41
C ASN A 216 7.88 8.61 -15.38
N ILE A 217 8.36 9.85 -15.24
CA ILE A 217 9.74 10.10 -14.80
C ILE A 217 9.82 9.61 -13.33
N PRO A 218 10.89 8.92 -12.89
CA PRO A 218 10.98 8.52 -11.50
C PRO A 218 11.03 9.80 -10.65
N GLU A 219 10.26 9.84 -9.57
CA GLU A 219 10.32 10.97 -8.64
C GLU A 219 11.74 11.01 -8.07
N VAL A 220 12.47 12.09 -8.35
CA VAL A 220 13.82 12.27 -7.81
C VAL A 220 13.65 12.33 -6.31
N GLU A 221 14.10 11.28 -5.61
CA GLU A 221 14.06 11.22 -4.15
C GLU A 221 14.70 12.51 -3.61
N GLU A 222 13.87 13.41 -3.06
CA GLU A 222 14.40 14.59 -2.39
C GLU A 222 15.29 14.09 -1.26
N PRO A 223 16.58 14.48 -1.20
CA PRO A 223 17.53 13.89 -0.27
C PRO A 223 16.95 14.03 1.13
N SER A 224 16.84 12.90 1.83
CA SER A 224 16.19 12.86 3.13
C SER A 224 16.82 13.91 4.06
N ASN A 225 16.08 14.40 5.06
CA ASN A 225 16.64 15.38 6.01
C ASN A 225 17.95 14.87 6.67
N VAL A 226 18.18 13.55 6.69
CA VAL A 226 19.41 12.90 7.15
C VAL A 226 20.51 12.99 6.09
N GLU A 227 20.26 12.67 4.82
CA GLU A 227 21.24 12.80 3.73
C GLU A 227 21.62 14.26 3.48
N SER A 228 20.67 15.18 3.52
CA SER A 228 20.93 16.63 3.46
C SER A 228 21.82 17.10 4.63
N ALA A 229 21.62 16.56 5.84
CA ALA A 229 22.49 16.84 6.98
C ALA A 229 23.89 16.21 6.85
N ILE A 230 23.99 15.01 6.27
CA ILE A 230 25.26 14.33 5.98
C ILE A 230 26.04 15.10 4.90
N ASP A 231 25.38 15.52 3.82
CA ASP A 231 26.00 16.27 2.73
C ASP A 231 26.46 17.66 3.20
N LEU A 232 25.67 18.32 4.07
CA LEU A 232 26.10 19.54 4.76
C LEU A 232 27.32 19.29 5.66
N LEU A 233 27.37 18.17 6.39
CA LEU A 233 28.50 17.79 7.24
C LEU A 233 29.77 17.49 6.42
N ILE A 234 29.63 16.85 5.25
CA ILE A 234 30.72 16.57 4.31
C ILE A 234 31.22 17.87 3.66
N SER A 235 30.31 18.68 3.12
CA SER A 235 30.60 19.96 2.45
C SER A 235 31.24 20.98 3.40
N TYR A 236 30.77 21.05 4.65
CA TYR A 236 31.19 22.03 5.65
C TYR A 236 31.92 21.41 6.85
N TRP A 237 32.64 20.31 6.66
CA TRP A 237 33.39 19.60 7.73
C TRP A 237 34.32 20.52 8.54
N TYR A 238 34.89 21.54 7.90
CA TYR A 238 35.72 22.55 8.53
C TYR A 238 34.93 23.44 9.50
N VAL A 239 33.67 23.79 9.20
CA VAL A 239 32.80 24.57 10.10
C VAL A 239 32.43 23.74 11.33
N VAL A 240 32.07 22.48 11.12
CA VAL A 240 31.71 21.54 12.20
C VAL A 240 32.89 21.32 13.14
N THR A 241 34.11 21.14 12.62
CA THR A 241 35.32 20.98 13.44
C THR A 241 35.69 22.25 14.22
N PHE A 242 35.49 23.45 13.68
CA PHE A 242 35.66 24.68 14.45
C PHE A 242 34.63 24.81 15.60
N ILE A 243 33.37 24.45 15.35
CA ILE A 243 32.31 24.50 16.37
C ILE A 243 32.59 23.49 17.50
N THR A 244 33.02 22.27 17.20
CA THR A 244 33.33 21.27 18.24
C THR A 244 34.54 21.66 19.08
N ILE A 245 35.61 22.19 18.48
CA ILE A 245 36.76 22.74 19.21
C ILE A 245 36.33 23.90 20.13
N PHE A 246 35.46 24.78 19.66
CA PHE A 246 34.93 25.89 20.46
C PHE A 246 34.03 25.42 21.61
N ALA A 247 33.16 24.43 21.38
CA ALA A 247 32.33 23.84 22.43
C ALA A 247 33.19 23.16 23.52
N ILE A 248 34.22 22.41 23.12
CA ILE A 248 35.16 21.78 24.04
C ILE A 248 35.91 22.83 24.86
N SER A 249 36.34 23.95 24.25
CA SER A 249 37.03 25.01 25.00
C SER A 249 36.13 25.73 26.01
N ILE A 250 34.85 25.93 25.70
CA ILE A 250 33.86 26.46 26.65
C ILE A 250 33.62 25.49 27.81
N ILE A 251 33.43 24.19 27.52
CA ILE A 251 33.23 23.16 28.55
C ILE A 251 34.45 23.08 29.46
N TRP A 252 35.67 23.10 28.89
CA TRP A 252 36.92 23.14 29.64
C TRP A 252 37.02 24.39 30.51
N MET A 253 36.69 25.57 29.98
CA MET A 253 36.74 26.83 30.73
C MET A 253 35.72 26.83 31.88
N GLY A 254 34.52 26.28 31.67
CA GLY A 254 33.51 26.08 32.72
C GLY A 254 34.00 25.13 33.81
N PHE A 255 34.58 23.99 33.43
CA PHE A 255 35.14 23.01 34.37
C PHE A 255 36.31 23.59 35.18
N SER A 256 37.22 24.34 34.54
CA SER A 256 38.33 25.01 35.24
C SER A 256 37.86 26.12 36.19
N ARG A 257 36.70 26.75 35.92
CA ARG A 257 36.10 27.71 36.84
C ARG A 257 35.42 27.02 38.02
N TYR A 258 34.78 25.87 37.81
CA TYR A 258 34.19 25.08 38.88
C TYR A 258 35.25 24.56 39.87
N GLN A 259 36.45 24.20 39.38
CA GLN A 259 37.56 23.76 40.26
C GLN A 259 38.31 24.91 40.95
N ASN A 260 38.14 26.17 40.51
CA ASN A 260 38.83 27.34 41.06
C ASN A 260 37.89 28.28 41.83
N THR A 261 36.78 27.79 42.38
CA THR A 261 36.00 28.54 43.37
C THR A 261 36.79 28.66 44.66
N VAL A 262 37.44 29.81 44.85
CA VAL A 262 38.08 30.16 46.13
C VAL A 262 36.98 30.28 47.18
N ASP A 263 37.08 29.46 48.22
CA ASP A 263 36.14 29.47 49.34
C ASP A 263 36.49 30.64 50.29
N PHE A 264 35.55 31.55 50.49
CA PHE A 264 35.71 32.74 51.33
C PHE A 264 34.93 32.64 52.66
N SER A 265 34.41 31.46 53.00
CA SER A 265 33.54 31.23 54.16
C SER A 265 34.17 31.42 55.55
N GLU A 266 35.47 31.73 55.65
CA GLU A 266 36.19 31.94 56.92
C GLU A 266 36.27 33.43 57.34
N MET A 267 35.71 34.37 56.58
CA MET A 267 35.90 35.82 56.80
C MET A 267 34.64 36.62 57.19
N GLU A 268 33.53 35.95 57.53
CA GLU A 268 32.21 36.59 57.77
C GLU A 268 31.56 36.15 59.11
N ALA A 269 32.37 35.75 60.09
CA ALA A 269 31.91 35.09 61.32
C ALA A 269 32.34 35.77 62.64
N ASP A 270 32.44 37.11 62.68
CA ASP A 270 32.49 37.85 63.95
C ASP A 270 31.97 39.30 63.82
N GLU A 271 30.65 39.49 63.76
CA GLU A 271 30.04 40.71 64.30
C GLU A 271 28.62 40.41 64.83
N SER A 272 28.53 40.25 66.15
CA SER A 272 27.29 39.88 66.85
C SER A 272 26.44 41.10 67.19
N ILE A 273 25.14 40.99 66.91
CA ILE A 273 24.12 42.02 67.12
C ILE A 273 23.87 42.26 68.62
N ASP A 274 24.01 43.51 69.13
CA ASP A 274 23.21 43.98 70.27
C ASP A 274 23.16 45.54 70.44
N ARG A 275 21.98 46.10 70.15
CA ARG A 275 21.28 47.26 70.79
C ARG A 275 21.98 48.64 71.03
N LEU A 276 21.36 49.68 70.44
CA LEU A 276 20.87 50.98 71.03
C LEU A 276 20.96 52.13 69.98
N PRO A 277 20.12 53.18 70.02
CA PRO A 277 18.65 53.24 70.21
C PRO A 277 17.92 53.97 69.04
N ASP A 278 16.59 53.89 68.99
CA ASP A 278 15.76 54.26 67.82
C ASP A 278 15.56 55.78 67.51
N GLU A 279 16.41 56.69 68.00
CA GLU A 279 16.20 58.15 67.90
C GLU A 279 16.67 58.79 66.57
N GLU A 280 17.50 58.10 65.77
CA GLU A 280 18.04 58.64 64.50
C GLU A 280 17.08 58.46 63.31
N TRP A 281 16.12 57.53 63.40
CA TRP A 281 15.15 57.25 62.34
C TRP A 281 14.00 58.26 62.27
N GLU A 282 13.54 58.81 63.40
CA GLU A 282 12.47 59.83 63.37
C GLU A 282 12.96 61.16 62.76
N GLN A 283 14.20 61.59 63.05
CA GLN A 283 14.79 62.77 62.38
C GLN A 283 14.97 62.56 60.87
N MET A 284 15.35 61.36 60.44
CA MET A 284 15.54 61.06 59.01
C MET A 284 14.22 61.02 58.21
N VAL A 285 13.07 60.88 58.88
CA VAL A 285 11.74 60.89 58.24
C VAL A 285 11.16 62.31 58.16
N ASP A 286 11.32 63.13 59.20
CA ASP A 286 10.89 64.55 59.16
C ASP A 286 11.70 65.36 58.13
N ASP A 287 13.02 65.12 58.01
CA ASP A 287 13.87 65.75 56.99
C ASP A 287 13.54 65.29 55.56
N VAL A 288 12.90 64.13 55.37
CA VAL A 288 12.42 63.68 54.03
C VAL A 288 11.05 64.25 53.71
N ALA A 289 10.16 64.42 54.70
CA ALA A 289 8.85 65.04 54.51
C ALA A 289 8.97 66.54 54.14
N ALA A 290 9.99 67.24 54.65
CA ALA A 290 10.22 68.67 54.36
C ALA A 290 10.67 68.97 52.91
N TRP A 291 11.09 67.96 52.13
CA TRP A 291 11.56 68.15 50.75
C TRP A 291 10.50 67.93 49.66
N ASP A 292 9.29 67.47 50.02
CA ASP A 292 8.22 67.16 49.06
C ASP A 292 7.21 68.33 48.86
N GLU A 293 7.32 69.43 49.63
CA GLU A 293 6.41 70.59 49.54
C GLU A 293 6.92 71.77 48.66
N GLU A 294 8.16 71.77 48.14
CA GLU A 294 8.70 72.93 47.38
C GLU A 294 9.23 72.64 45.96
N MET A 295 8.69 71.64 45.24
CA MET A 295 9.02 71.43 43.81
C MET A 295 7.85 71.17 42.83
N GLU A 296 6.69 71.80 43.03
CA GLU A 296 5.61 71.82 42.02
C GLU A 296 5.87 72.76 40.81
N VAL A 297 6.80 72.45 39.91
CA VAL A 297 6.82 73.09 38.56
C VAL A 297 7.15 72.14 37.40
N GLY A 298 6.13 71.43 36.91
CA GLY A 298 5.87 71.37 35.47
C GLY A 298 6.77 70.50 34.58
N VAL A 299 7.12 69.27 34.97
CA VAL A 299 7.73 68.29 34.05
C VAL A 299 6.76 67.94 32.91
N LYS A 300 7.00 68.50 31.73
CA LYS A 300 6.23 68.22 30.50
C LYS A 300 6.35 66.73 30.14
N GLN A 301 5.29 65.96 30.38
CA GLN A 301 5.18 64.61 29.82
C GLN A 301 5.34 64.67 28.30
N LYS A 302 6.39 64.02 27.77
CA LYS A 302 6.61 63.90 26.32
C LYS A 302 5.44 63.11 25.71
N LYS A 303 4.55 63.81 25.00
CA LYS A 303 3.45 63.19 24.26
C LYS A 303 4.03 62.16 23.29
N ARG A 304 3.66 60.88 23.45
CA ARG A 304 3.85 59.88 22.40
C ARG A 304 3.09 60.36 21.14
N PRO A 305 3.68 60.32 19.94
CA PRO A 305 2.99 60.76 18.73
C PRO A 305 1.77 59.86 18.48
N THR A 306 0.58 60.46 18.42
CA THR A 306 -0.62 59.76 17.96
C THR A 306 -0.47 59.42 16.47
N PRO A 307 -0.77 58.19 16.03
CA PRO A 307 -0.67 57.83 14.62
C PRO A 307 -1.67 58.64 13.77
N PRO A 308 -1.36 58.88 12.48
CA PRO A 308 -2.24 59.64 11.59
C PRO A 308 -3.62 58.98 11.47
N ALA A 309 -4.65 59.81 11.27
CA ALA A 309 -6.06 59.41 11.34
C ALA A 309 -6.51 58.30 10.37
N ALA A 310 -5.67 57.95 9.38
CA ALA A 310 -5.84 56.76 8.55
C ALA A 310 -5.75 55.45 9.37
N VAL A 311 -4.71 55.30 10.21
CA VAL A 311 -4.42 54.06 10.95
C VAL A 311 -5.44 53.81 12.07
N ALA A 312 -5.96 54.87 12.69
CA ALA A 312 -6.98 54.79 13.73
C ALA A 312 -8.34 54.24 13.23
N ARG A 313 -8.60 54.24 11.91
CA ARG A 313 -9.82 53.67 11.32
C ARG A 313 -9.72 52.17 11.04
N ASP A 314 -8.52 51.64 10.79
CA ASP A 314 -8.33 50.21 10.55
C ASP A 314 -8.27 49.40 11.83
N LEU A 315 -7.61 49.92 12.88
CA LEU A 315 -7.56 49.27 14.20
C LEU A 315 -8.93 49.07 14.88
N ARG A 316 -9.99 49.74 14.39
CA ARG A 316 -11.38 49.61 14.87
C ARG A 316 -12.28 48.75 13.98
N LYS A 317 -11.80 48.27 12.82
CA LYS A 317 -12.57 47.38 11.94
C LYS A 317 -12.09 45.95 12.10
N LYS A 318 -12.83 45.15 12.88
CA LYS A 318 -12.76 43.69 12.72
C LYS A 318 -13.15 43.35 11.27
N PRO A 319 -12.38 42.56 10.52
CA PRO A 319 -12.73 42.18 9.16
C PRO A 319 -14.05 41.40 9.19
N LYS A 320 -15.00 41.76 8.33
CA LYS A 320 -16.18 40.92 8.12
C LYS A 320 -15.75 39.66 7.38
N PRO A 321 -16.16 38.45 7.81
CA PRO A 321 -15.78 37.22 7.12
C PRO A 321 -16.38 37.19 5.70
N PRO A 322 -15.77 36.46 4.76
CA PRO A 322 -16.22 36.40 3.37
C PRO A 322 -17.67 35.90 3.25
N ARG A 323 -18.32 36.28 2.14
CA ARG A 323 -19.78 36.19 1.94
C ARG A 323 -20.36 34.77 2.02
N ALA A 324 -19.53 33.73 1.87
CA ALA A 324 -19.92 32.33 2.09
C ALA A 324 -20.21 32.06 3.58
N VAL A 325 -19.29 32.42 4.47
CA VAL A 325 -19.38 32.19 5.93
C VAL A 325 -20.57 32.93 6.56
N GLN A 326 -20.98 34.06 5.99
CA GLN A 326 -22.16 34.80 6.47
C GLN A 326 -23.47 34.01 6.28
N LYS A 327 -23.60 33.25 5.18
CA LYS A 327 -24.79 32.42 4.94
C LYS A 327 -24.91 31.26 5.93
N ASP A 328 -23.79 30.64 6.31
CA ASP A 328 -23.80 29.50 7.24
C ASP A 328 -24.13 29.95 8.67
N ILE A 329 -23.71 31.17 9.06
CA ILE A 329 -24.09 31.80 10.34
C ILE A 329 -25.58 32.17 10.35
N GLU A 330 -26.12 32.74 9.27
CA GLU A 330 -27.55 33.04 9.15
C GLU A 330 -28.40 31.76 9.21
N LYS A 331 -27.94 30.67 8.58
CA LYS A 331 -28.62 29.37 8.60
C LYS A 331 -28.67 28.74 10.00
N LYS A 332 -27.57 28.81 10.75
CA LYS A 332 -27.51 28.32 12.15
C LYS A 332 -28.42 29.08 13.11
N ASN A 333 -28.63 30.37 12.88
CA ASN A 333 -29.53 31.18 13.72
C ASN A 333 -31.02 30.94 13.40
N TYR A 334 -31.36 30.46 12.20
CA TYR A 334 -32.73 30.11 11.83
C TYR A 334 -33.20 28.77 12.43
N GLU A 335 -32.29 27.82 12.64
CA GLU A 335 -32.59 26.54 13.30
C GLU A 335 -32.74 26.66 14.83
N SER A 336 -32.35 27.79 15.44
CA SER A 336 -32.41 28.00 16.89
C SER A 336 -33.68 28.69 17.41
N GLU A 337 -34.58 29.19 16.56
CA GLU A 337 -35.81 29.88 17.00
C GLU A 337 -37.10 29.03 16.93
N GLU A 338 -37.08 27.82 16.36
CA GLU A 338 -38.29 27.02 16.17
C GLU A 338 -38.22 25.59 16.76
N SER A 339 -38.30 25.47 18.09
CA SER A 339 -39.13 24.43 18.75
C SER A 339 -39.11 24.50 20.29
N VAL A 340 -40.22 24.96 20.88
CA VAL A 340 -40.54 24.74 22.30
C VAL A 340 -41.57 23.62 22.43
N PRO A 341 -41.22 22.42 22.92
CA PRO A 341 -42.20 21.47 23.44
C PRO A 341 -42.51 21.77 24.91
N LYS A 342 -43.81 21.88 25.22
CA LYS A 342 -44.33 22.28 26.54
C LYS A 342 -44.20 21.17 27.59
N SER A 343 -43.95 21.57 28.82
CA SER A 343 -43.94 20.68 29.99
C SER A 343 -45.31 20.05 30.29
N LYS A 344 -45.31 18.80 30.76
CA LYS A 344 -46.44 18.16 31.45
C LYS A 344 -46.00 17.64 32.83
N ARG A 345 -46.95 17.65 33.76
CA ARG A 345 -46.76 17.49 35.22
C ARG A 345 -46.11 16.16 35.63
N THR A 346 -45.31 16.25 36.70
CA THR A 346 -44.78 15.14 37.50
C THR A 346 -45.83 14.47 38.40
N ARG A 347 -45.58 13.21 38.77
CA ARG A 347 -46.08 12.60 40.02
C ARG A 347 -44.90 11.90 40.73
N LYS A 348 -44.76 12.13 42.04
CA LYS A 348 -43.64 11.67 42.89
C LYS A 348 -43.70 10.17 43.23
N THR A 349 -42.53 9.53 43.18
CA THR A 349 -41.97 8.55 44.15
C THR A 349 -40.48 8.34 43.80
N ARG A 350 -39.50 8.09 44.67
CA ARG A 350 -39.03 8.58 45.98
C ARG A 350 -37.74 7.77 46.25
N GLU A 351 -36.62 8.43 46.57
CA GLU A 351 -35.32 7.86 47.05
C GLU A 351 -34.57 6.88 46.09
N SER A 352 -33.23 6.80 46.04
CA SER A 352 -32.16 7.30 46.94
C SER A 352 -30.82 7.63 46.22
N THR A 353 -30.11 8.67 46.69
CA THR A 353 -28.62 8.89 46.76
C THR A 353 -27.72 8.54 45.54
N SER A 354 -27.09 9.48 44.81
CA SER A 354 -25.89 10.32 45.14
C SER A 354 -24.62 9.50 45.47
N GLY A 355 -23.47 9.57 44.80
CA GLY A 355 -22.99 10.34 43.62
C GLY A 355 -21.94 9.50 42.83
N GLU A 356 -20.88 10.01 42.18
CA GLU A 356 -20.46 11.37 41.80
C GLU A 356 -19.33 11.31 40.72
N SER A 357 -18.95 12.48 40.14
CA SER A 357 -17.75 12.88 39.37
C SER A 357 -16.71 11.90 38.73
N ASP A 358 -16.24 12.32 37.55
CA ASP A 358 -14.84 12.35 37.03
C ASP A 358 -14.40 11.50 35.83
N ASP A 359 -13.58 12.17 35.01
CA ASP A 359 -12.94 11.72 33.79
C ASP A 359 -11.83 10.68 34.05
N SER A 360 -11.77 9.63 33.22
CA SER A 360 -10.53 9.14 32.58
C SER A 360 -10.78 7.81 31.86
N VAL A 361 -10.49 7.75 30.56
CA VAL A 361 -10.44 6.48 29.82
C VAL A 361 -9.01 5.95 29.88
N GLY A 362 -8.70 5.23 30.96
CA GLY A 362 -7.43 4.54 31.17
C GLY A 362 -7.36 3.19 30.43
N PHE A 363 -6.24 2.94 29.76
CA PHE A 363 -5.93 1.63 29.17
C PHE A 363 -5.61 0.56 30.25
N THR A 364 -5.63 -0.71 29.80
CA THR A 364 -5.17 -1.95 30.47
C THR A 364 -6.14 -2.66 31.42
N HIS A 365 -6.03 -4.00 31.42
CA HIS A 365 -6.87 -5.08 32.01
C HIS A 365 -7.80 -5.79 30.99
N LEU A 366 -7.77 -7.12 30.79
CA LEU A 366 -6.98 -8.23 31.38
C LEU A 366 -6.75 -9.35 30.35
N ILE A 367 -5.51 -9.87 30.29
CA ILE A 367 -5.28 -11.29 29.97
C ILE A 367 -5.35 -12.03 31.31
N ASP A 368 -6.40 -12.84 31.52
CA ASP A 368 -6.29 -14.24 31.98
C ASP A 368 -7.68 -14.80 32.34
N SER A 369 -8.11 -15.87 31.65
CA SER A 369 -8.95 -16.88 32.30
C SER A 369 -8.73 -18.25 31.67
N LYS A 370 -8.26 -19.19 32.50
CA LYS A 370 -7.98 -20.59 32.14
C LYS A 370 -9.24 -21.31 31.69
N ILE A 371 -9.19 -21.96 30.52
CA ILE A 371 -10.16 -23.00 30.15
C ILE A 371 -9.43 -24.35 30.11
N LYS A 372 -10.06 -25.37 30.72
CA LYS A 372 -9.47 -26.70 30.95
C LYS A 372 -9.64 -27.61 29.73
N THR A 373 -8.59 -28.32 29.38
CA THR A 373 -8.64 -29.45 28.43
C THR A 373 -9.32 -30.67 29.06
N GLN A 374 -10.35 -31.21 28.42
CA GLN A 374 -10.71 -32.63 28.48
C GLN A 374 -11.27 -33.10 27.11
N PRO A 375 -10.99 -34.34 26.68
CA PRO A 375 -11.33 -34.80 25.33
C PRO A 375 -12.77 -35.28 25.22
N LYS A 376 -13.45 -34.90 24.13
CA LYS A 376 -14.67 -35.58 23.66
C LYS A 376 -14.35 -36.43 22.44
N LYS A 377 -14.90 -37.65 22.41
CA LYS A 377 -14.94 -38.53 21.24
C LYS A 377 -16.04 -38.06 20.27
N PRO A 378 -15.99 -38.42 18.98
CA PRO A 378 -17.01 -38.04 18.02
C PRO A 378 -18.31 -38.83 18.21
N GLU A 379 -19.43 -38.12 18.28
CA GLU A 379 -20.78 -38.62 17.98
C GLU A 379 -21.15 -38.06 16.59
N VAL A 380 -20.88 -38.84 15.54
CA VAL A 380 -21.31 -38.56 14.16
C VAL A 380 -21.61 -39.91 13.52
N ASP A 381 -22.85 -40.38 13.65
CA ASP A 381 -23.39 -41.52 12.88
C ASP A 381 -24.93 -41.58 12.95
N ASP A 382 -25.56 -41.17 14.06
CA ASP A 382 -27.02 -41.28 14.23
C ASP A 382 -27.82 -40.33 13.30
N ASP A 383 -27.42 -39.06 13.16
CA ASP A 383 -28.14 -38.07 12.32
C ASP A 383 -28.09 -38.38 10.80
N MET A 384 -27.13 -39.20 10.35
CA MET A 384 -26.97 -39.52 8.92
C MET A 384 -27.80 -40.75 8.49
N THR A 385 -28.25 -41.58 9.44
CA THR A 385 -29.07 -42.77 9.14
C THR A 385 -30.55 -42.43 8.90
N ASP A 386 -31.09 -41.43 9.59
CA ASP A 386 -32.50 -41.02 9.47
C ASP A 386 -32.78 -40.35 8.09
N ALA A 387 -31.80 -39.62 7.55
CA ALA A 387 -31.86 -39.04 6.20
C ALA A 387 -31.92 -40.09 5.07
N ILE A 388 -31.28 -41.24 5.25
CA ILE A 388 -31.22 -42.32 4.24
C ILE A 388 -32.50 -43.18 4.26
N ALA A 389 -33.14 -43.34 5.42
CA ALA A 389 -34.44 -44.00 5.56
C ALA A 389 -35.58 -43.24 4.83
N PHE A 390 -35.49 -41.90 4.78
CA PHE A 390 -36.48 -41.06 4.09
C PHE A 390 -36.39 -41.13 2.55
N ILE A 391 -35.21 -41.48 2.00
CA ILE A 391 -34.97 -41.53 0.55
C ILE A 391 -35.32 -42.92 -0.04
N THR A 392 -35.24 -43.99 0.76
CA THR A 392 -35.37 -45.38 0.29
C THR A 392 -36.81 -45.94 0.32
N SER A 393 -37.78 -45.21 0.88
CA SER A 393 -39.19 -45.65 0.98
C SER A 393 -40.10 -45.13 -0.15
N LYS A 394 -39.79 -45.47 -1.41
CA LYS A 394 -40.70 -45.28 -2.55
C LYS A 394 -41.40 -46.58 -2.99
N GLN A 395 -42.68 -46.71 -2.65
CA GLN A 395 -43.61 -47.60 -3.38
C GLN A 395 -44.15 -46.91 -4.66
N PRO A 396 -44.55 -47.67 -5.69
CA PRO A 396 -44.95 -47.12 -6.99
C PRO A 396 -46.48 -46.95 -7.18
N ASP A 397 -46.82 -46.36 -8.33
CA ASP A 397 -48.10 -46.39 -9.06
C ASP A 397 -49.35 -45.66 -8.50
N SER A 398 -49.74 -44.55 -9.16
CA SER A 398 -50.67 -44.63 -10.30
C SER A 398 -51.31 -43.28 -10.76
N ASN A 399 -51.54 -43.17 -12.07
CA ASN A 399 -52.63 -42.46 -12.76
C ASN A 399 -53.03 -41.00 -12.36
N SER A 400 -52.78 -40.03 -13.26
CA SER A 400 -53.76 -39.68 -14.35
C SER A 400 -53.46 -38.36 -15.07
N LYS A 401 -53.85 -38.27 -16.35
CA LYS A 401 -53.60 -37.12 -17.25
C LYS A 401 -54.75 -36.09 -17.18
N LYS A 402 -54.45 -34.79 -17.16
CA LYS A 402 -55.36 -33.72 -17.64
C LYS A 402 -54.62 -32.65 -18.45
N ARG A 403 -54.89 -32.60 -19.76
CA ARG A 403 -54.47 -31.52 -20.69
C ARG A 403 -55.43 -30.32 -20.57
N ARG A 404 -54.91 -29.08 -20.68
CA ARG A 404 -55.72 -27.87 -20.91
C ARG A 404 -55.77 -27.52 -22.43
N PRO A 405 -56.89 -26.98 -22.95
CA PRO A 405 -57.08 -26.75 -24.38
C PRO A 405 -56.51 -25.41 -24.88
N VAL A 406 -56.07 -25.38 -26.14
CA VAL A 406 -55.54 -24.20 -26.85
C VAL A 406 -56.67 -23.44 -27.58
N ARG A 407 -56.67 -22.10 -27.48
CA ARG A 407 -57.69 -21.22 -28.06
C ARG A 407 -57.21 -20.66 -29.42
N ARG A 408 -57.80 -21.11 -30.53
CA ARG A 408 -57.48 -20.59 -31.89
C ARG A 408 -58.02 -19.17 -32.10
N LYS A 409 -57.22 -18.29 -32.71
CA LYS A 409 -57.69 -17.01 -33.30
C LYS A 409 -58.50 -17.29 -34.57
N LYS A 410 -59.56 -16.52 -34.80
CA LYS A 410 -60.26 -16.47 -36.11
C LYS A 410 -59.59 -15.43 -37.00
N SER A 411 -59.31 -15.79 -38.24
CA SER A 411 -59.15 -14.82 -39.35
C SER A 411 -60.53 -14.40 -39.85
N LYS A 412 -60.59 -13.23 -40.49
CA LYS A 412 -61.79 -12.75 -41.20
C LYS A 412 -61.34 -11.95 -42.43
N ASN A 413 -61.65 -12.47 -43.61
CA ASN A 413 -61.79 -11.73 -44.87
C ASN A 413 -63.11 -12.29 -45.45
N ASP A 414 -64.20 -11.57 -45.24
CA ASP A 414 -64.80 -10.67 -46.24
C ASP A 414 -65.75 -9.70 -45.48
#